data_AF-A0A9E3H6V7-F1
#
_entry.id   AF-A0A9E3H6V7-F1
#
_cell.length_a   1.000
_cell.length_b   1.000
_cell.length_c   1.000
_cell.angle_alpha   90.00
_cell.angle_beta   90.00
_cell.angle_gamma   90.00
#
_symmetry.space_group_name_H-M   'P 1'
#
loop_
_entity.id
_entity.type
_entity.pdbx_description
1 polymer ?
#
loop_
_entity_poly.entity_id
_entity_poly.type
_entity_poly.pdbx_seq_one_letter_code
_entity_poly.pdbx_strand_id
1 'polypeptide(L)'
;MIRILTILALFIAIAAVIFALQNSTPVLVQFLAWQTQESMALVLLLTFTFGVLFGLLVSLPAVIKNIRKLSHLRRKIEEQNYEIENLHNNLMEATNQIKALQETQTHSQTEIKYLNYSEDMPINDKTN
;
A
#
# COMPACT_ATOMS: atom_id res chain seq x y z
N MET A 1 3.82 12.30 13.95
CA MET A 1 3.68 11.56 15.23
C MET A 1 5.02 11.17 15.83
N ILE A 2 5.88 10.41 15.12
CA ILE A 2 7.21 9.99 15.64
C ILE A 2 8.13 11.15 16.05
N ARG A 3 8.13 12.28 15.33
CA ARG A 3 8.97 13.44 15.68
C ARG A 3 8.65 14.06 17.04
N ILE A 4 7.37 14.07 17.44
CA ILE A 4 6.93 14.61 18.73
C ILE A 4 7.36 13.66 19.86
N LEU A 5 7.23 12.34 19.63
CA LEU A 5 7.69 11.32 20.58
C LEU A 5 9.21 11.37 20.80
N THR A 6 10.01 11.60 19.74
CA THR A 6 11.47 11.74 19.88
C THR A 6 11.85 13.00 20.65
N ILE A 7 11.15 14.12 20.44
CA ILE A 7 11.39 15.35 21.20
C ILE A 7 11.03 15.13 22.67
N LEU A 8 9.88 14.51 22.96
CA LEU A 8 9.46 14.18 24.32
C LEU A 8 10.45 13.23 25.01
N ALA A 9 10.89 12.18 24.31
CA ALA A 9 11.88 11.23 24.82
C ALA A 9 13.22 11.93 25.14
N LEU A 10 13.64 12.89 24.31
CA LEU A 10 14.83 13.70 24.57
C LEU A 10 14.67 14.54 25.84
N PHE A 11 13.53 15.20 26.02
CA PHE A 11 13.25 15.95 27.25
C PHE A 11 13.26 15.06 28.49
N ILE A 12 12.65 13.87 28.42
CA ILE A 12 12.66 12.89 29.51
C ILE A 12 14.09 12.43 29.82
N ALA A 13 14.90 12.16 28.79
CA ALA A 13 16.30 11.75 28.96
C ALA A 13 17.13 12.85 29.64
N ILE A 14 16.98 14.11 29.23
CA ILE A 14 17.65 15.25 29.86
C ILE A 14 17.20 15.38 31.33
N ALA A 15 15.90 15.28 31.61
CA ALA A 15 15.38 15.33 32.98
C ALA A 15 15.93 14.19 33.85
N ALA A 16 16.04 12.97 33.30
CA ALA A 16 16.61 11.82 34.00
C ALA A 16 18.10 12.04 34.33
N VAL A 17 18.88 12.60 33.40
CA VAL A 17 20.29 12.96 33.64
C VAL A 17 20.41 14.03 34.73
N ILE A 18 19.59 15.09 34.67
CA ILE A 18 19.57 16.14 35.69
C ILE A 18 19.22 15.55 37.05
N PHE A 19 18.21 14.68 37.12
CA PHE A 19 17.82 14.01 38.35
C PHE A 19 18.93 13.13 38.92
N ALA A 20 19.64 12.37 38.07
CA ALA A 20 20.77 11.55 38.49
C ALA A 20 21.95 12.38 39.03
N LEU A 21 22.24 13.53 38.38
CA LEU A 21 23.31 14.43 38.81
C LEU A 21 22.97 15.16 40.11
N GLN A 22 21.73 15.60 40.28
CA GLN A 22 21.30 16.28 41.50
C GLN A 22 21.17 15.34 42.70
N ASN A 23 20.83 14.07 42.46
CA ASN A 23 20.64 13.07 43.51
C ASN A 23 21.79 12.04 43.50
N SER A 24 23.04 12.52 43.52
CA SER A 24 24.23 11.66 43.47
C SER A 24 24.53 10.94 44.80
N THR A 25 23.69 11.14 45.84
CA THR A 25 23.84 10.46 47.12
C THR A 25 23.65 8.95 46.93
N PRO A 26 24.51 8.10 47.53
CA PRO A 26 24.35 6.65 47.45
C PRO A 26 22.99 6.23 47.99
N VAL A 27 22.22 5.50 47.18
CA VAL A 27 20.90 4.99 47.56
C VAL A 27 21.04 3.52 47.91
N LEU A 28 20.44 3.13 49.03
CA LEU A 28 20.35 1.73 49.40
C LEU A 28 19.38 1.02 48.45
N VAL A 29 19.89 0.11 47.63
CA VAL A 29 19.05 -0.73 46.77
C VAL A 29 18.90 -2.09 47.44
N GLN A 30 17.69 -2.38 47.92
CA GLN A 30 17.31 -3.71 48.36
C GLN A 30 16.47 -4.37 47.27
N PHE A 31 17.00 -5.45 46.69
CA PHE A 31 16.32 -6.25 45.70
C PHE A 31 16.24 -7.71 46.16
N LEU A 32 15.04 -8.13 46.56
CA LEU A 32 14.77 -9.44 47.17
C LEU A 32 15.68 -9.74 48.38
N ALA A 33 16.80 -10.42 48.17
CA ALA A 33 17.77 -10.81 49.21
C ALA A 33 19.13 -10.09 49.07
N TRP A 34 19.28 -9.19 48.09
CA TRP A 34 20.51 -8.45 47.84
C TRP A 34 20.36 -7.01 48.29
N GLN A 35 21.37 -6.53 49.02
CA GLN A 35 21.47 -5.15 49.44
C GLN A 35 22.79 -4.59 48.96
N THR A 36 22.74 -3.55 48.13
CA THR A 36 23.92 -2.85 47.65
C THR A 36 23.76 -1.34 47.86
N GLN A 37 24.85 -0.67 48.21
CA GLN A 37 24.92 0.79 48.25
C GLN A 37 25.55 1.27 46.95
N GLU A 38 24.71 1.53 45.97
CA GLU A 38 25.14 1.98 44.65
C GLU A 38 24.77 3.45 44.43
N SER A 39 25.46 4.07 43.48
CA SER A 39 25.10 5.42 43.06
C SER A 39 23.70 5.42 42.41
N MET A 40 22.90 6.44 42.71
CA MET A 40 21.56 6.58 42.13
C MET A 40 21.62 6.61 40.59
N ALA A 41 22.71 7.14 40.03
CA ALA A 41 22.97 7.17 38.59
C ALA A 41 22.97 5.76 37.96
N LEU A 42 23.57 4.77 38.61
CA LEU A 42 23.65 3.39 38.09
C LEU A 42 22.27 2.72 38.10
N VAL A 43 21.50 2.94 39.17
CA VAL A 43 20.11 2.46 39.27
C VAL A 43 19.23 3.07 38.19
N LEU A 44 19.38 4.37 37.95
CA LEU A 44 18.61 5.09 36.93
C LEU A 44 19.00 4.65 35.51
N LEU A 45 20.28 4.41 35.27
CA LEU A 45 20.77 3.87 34.01
C LEU A 45 20.16 2.49 33.74
N LEU A 46 20.22 1.58 34.72
CA LEU A 46 19.63 0.24 34.59
C LEU A 46 18.12 0.30 34.32
N THR A 47 17.38 1.04 35.13
CA THR A 47 15.91 1.15 34.97
C THR A 47 15.54 1.79 33.64
N PHE A 48 16.27 2.80 33.18
CA PHE A 48 16.06 3.42 31.88
C PHE A 48 16.37 2.47 30.73
N THR A 49 17.49 1.74 30.79
CA THR A 49 17.84 0.73 29.79
C THR A 49 16.77 -0.35 29.69
N PHE A 50 16.27 -0.86 30.83
CA PHE A 50 15.16 -1.80 30.83
C PHE A 50 13.89 -1.17 30.28
N GLY A 51 13.57 0.07 30.65
CA GLY A 51 12.41 0.80 30.11
C GLY A 51 12.44 0.92 28.58
N VAL A 52 13.60 1.25 28.00
CA VAL A 52 13.78 1.29 26.54
C VAL A 52 13.63 -0.12 25.94
N LEU A 53 14.24 -1.13 26.55
CA LEU A 53 14.18 -2.51 26.05
C LEU A 53 12.74 -3.05 26.05
N PHE A 54 11.99 -2.82 27.13
CA PHE A 54 10.57 -3.16 27.22
C PHE A 54 9.73 -2.34 26.24
N GLY A 55 10.01 -1.04 26.09
CA GLY A 55 9.32 -0.19 25.12
C GLY A 55 9.47 -0.70 23.68
N LEU A 56 10.69 -1.10 23.31
CA LEU A 56 10.96 -1.74 22.03
C LEU A 56 10.18 -3.06 21.92
N LEU A 57 10.23 -3.91 22.94
CA LEU A 57 9.56 -5.22 22.95
C LEU A 57 8.04 -5.07 22.78
N VAL A 58 7.43 -4.10 23.44
CA VAL A 58 6.00 -3.78 23.31
C VAL A 58 5.67 -3.20 21.93
N SER A 59 6.62 -2.56 21.26
CA SER A 59 6.43 -2.00 19.91
C SER A 59 6.45 -3.04 18.77
N LEU A 60 7.09 -4.21 18.97
CA LEU A 60 7.17 -5.30 17.98
C LEU A 60 5.82 -5.71 17.36
N PRO A 61 4.75 -5.99 18.13
CA PRO A 61 3.47 -6.39 17.56
C PRO A 61 2.85 -5.30 16.67
N ALA A 62 3.08 -4.02 16.95
CA ALA A 62 2.59 -2.93 16.11
C ALA A 62 3.30 -2.92 14.75
N VAL A 63 4.61 -3.14 14.74
CA VAL A 63 5.41 -3.24 13.50
C VAL A 63 4.96 -4.42 12.65
N ILE A 64 4.76 -5.59 13.26
CA ILE A 64 4.30 -6.79 12.56
C ILE A 64 2.91 -6.58 11.92
N LYS A 65 1.97 -5.96 12.66
CA LYS A 65 0.64 -5.62 12.12
C LYS A 65 0.74 -4.70 10.91
N ASN A 66 1.64 -3.72 10.94
CA ASN A 66 1.83 -2.78 9.84
C ASN A 66 2.44 -3.45 8.60
N ILE A 67 3.40 -4.36 8.77
CA ILE A 67 3.97 -5.14 7.67
C ILE A 67 2.88 -5.99 6.98
N ARG A 68 2.04 -6.68 7.77
CA ARG A 68 0.93 -7.47 7.22
C ARG A 68 -0.06 -6.61 6.45
N LYS A 69 -0.46 -5.45 7.01
CA LYS A 69 -1.33 -4.50 6.31
C LYS A 69 -0.71 -4.05 4.99
N LEU A 70 0.57 -3.72 4.97
CA LEU A 70 1.27 -3.30 3.75
C LEU A 70 1.26 -4.40 2.68
N SER A 71 1.49 -5.65 3.06
CA SER A 71 1.42 -6.80 2.15
C SER A 71 0.01 -6.98 1.58
N HIS A 72 -1.03 -6.91 2.42
CA HIS A 72 -2.42 -6.99 1.96
C HIS A 72 -2.79 -5.85 1.01
N LEU A 73 -2.38 -4.62 1.31
CA LEU A 73 -2.64 -3.46 0.46
C LEU A 73 -1.94 -3.60 -0.91
N ARG A 74 -0.69 -4.07 -0.93
CA ARG A 74 0.04 -4.35 -2.18
C ARG A 74 -0.69 -5.38 -3.04
N ARG A 75 -1.16 -6.47 -2.44
CA ARG A 75 -1.89 -7.51 -3.17
C ARG A 75 -3.20 -6.98 -3.77
N LYS A 76 -3.93 -6.12 -3.04
CA LYS A 76 -5.13 -5.47 -3.59
C LYS A 76 -4.82 -4.58 -4.78
N ILE A 77 -3.74 -3.82 -4.74
CA ILE A 77 -3.32 -2.98 -5.87
C ILE A 77 -3.04 -3.85 -7.10
N GLU A 78 -2.34 -4.97 -6.92
CA GLU A 78 -2.02 -5.89 -8.01
C GLU A 78 -3.28 -6.54 -8.60
N GLU A 79 -4.20 -6.99 -7.76
CA GLU A 79 -5.49 -7.56 -8.18
C GLU A 79 -6.35 -6.54 -8.94
N GLN A 80 -6.43 -5.30 -8.46
CA GLN A 80 -7.15 -4.22 -9.15
C GLN A 80 -6.51 -3.86 -10.49
N ASN A 81 -5.18 -3.84 -10.58
CA ASN A 81 -4.49 -3.59 -11.85
C ASN A 81 -4.76 -4.70 -12.86
N TYR A 82 -4.76 -5.96 -12.41
CA TYR A 82 -5.12 -7.11 -13.25
C TYR A 82 -6.56 -7.02 -13.75
N GLU A 83 -7.51 -6.61 -12.90
CA GLU A 83 -8.91 -6.41 -13.28
C GLU A 83 -9.05 -5.31 -14.34
N ILE A 84 -8.35 -4.18 -14.16
CA ILE A 84 -8.33 -3.08 -15.14
C ILE A 84 -7.78 -3.56 -16.50
N GLU A 85 -6.69 -4.34 -16.49
CA GLU A 85 -6.08 -4.87 -17.71
C GLU A 85 -7.04 -5.83 -18.45
N ASN A 86 -7.69 -6.74 -17.73
CA ASN A 86 -8.69 -7.63 -18.31
C ASN A 86 -9.90 -6.87 -18.87
N LEU A 87 -10.42 -5.87 -18.14
CA LEU A 87 -11.50 -5.03 -18.64
C LEU A 87 -11.10 -4.31 -19.92
N HIS A 88 -9.88 -3.77 -19.98
CA HIS A 88 -9.35 -3.11 -21.16
C HIS A 88 -9.26 -4.07 -22.36
N ASN A 89 -8.76 -5.28 -22.16
CA ASN A 89 -8.66 -6.31 -23.19
C ASN A 89 -10.05 -6.72 -23.71
N ASN A 90 -11.02 -6.94 -22.82
CA ASN A 90 -12.38 -7.30 -23.18
C ASN A 90 -13.07 -6.18 -23.98
N LEU A 91 -12.86 -4.91 -23.59
CA LEU A 91 -13.38 -3.75 -24.33
C LEU A 91 -12.77 -3.65 -25.73
N MET A 92 -11.47 -3.91 -25.86
CA MET A 92 -10.78 -3.94 -27.15
C MET A 92 -11.33 -5.06 -28.04
N GLU A 93 -11.54 -6.26 -27.48
CA GLU A 93 -12.13 -7.39 -28.21
C GLU A 93 -13.56 -7.08 -28.70
N ALA A 94 -14.41 -6.56 -27.82
CA ALA A 94 -15.77 -6.15 -28.18
C ALA A 94 -15.77 -5.06 -29.27
N THR A 95 -14.85 -4.10 -29.20
CA THR A 95 -14.70 -3.05 -30.22
C THR A 95 -14.29 -3.63 -31.57
N ASN A 96 -13.36 -4.59 -31.58
CA ASN A 96 -12.93 -5.28 -32.81
C ASN A 96 -14.07 -6.10 -33.43
N GLN A 97 -14.88 -6.76 -32.60
CA GLN A 97 -16.07 -7.48 -33.06
C GLN A 97 -17.10 -6.53 -33.68
N ILE A 98 -17.38 -5.39 -33.04
CA ILE A 98 -18.29 -4.37 -33.58
C ILE A 98 -17.78 -3.86 -34.93
N LYS A 99 -16.47 -3.62 -35.06
CA LYS A 99 -15.87 -3.16 -36.32
C LYS A 99 -16.00 -4.20 -37.43
N ALA A 100 -15.73 -5.49 -37.14
CA ALA A 100 -15.89 -6.57 -38.12
C ALA A 100 -17.35 -6.74 -38.57
N LEU A 101 -18.31 -6.59 -37.64
CA LEU A 101 -19.75 -6.60 -37.96
C LEU A 101 -20.14 -5.40 -38.83
N GLN A 102 -19.61 -4.20 -38.55
CA GLN A 102 -19.83 -3.00 -39.38
C GLN A 102 -19.23 -3.15 -40.79
N GLU A 103 -18.03 -3.74 -40.92
CA GLU A 103 -17.41 -4.00 -42.21
C GLU A 103 -18.24 -4.99 -43.04
N THR A 104 -18.74 -6.05 -42.40
CA THR A 104 -19.64 -7.04 -43.04
C THR A 104 -20.96 -6.40 -43.47
N GLN A 105 -21.58 -5.59 -42.60
CA GLN A 105 -22.83 -4.88 -42.94
C GLN A 105 -22.64 -3.84 -44.04
N THR A 106 -21.49 -3.16 -44.07
CA THR A 106 -21.16 -2.21 -45.13
C THR A 106 -21.03 -2.92 -46.47
N HIS A 107 -20.35 -4.07 -46.51
CA HIS A 107 -20.20 -4.86 -47.74
C HIS A 107 -21.57 -5.35 -48.26
N SER A 108 -22.41 -5.92 -47.39
CA SER A 108 -23.75 -6.37 -47.78
C SER A 108 -24.67 -5.22 -48.22
N GLN A 109 -24.60 -4.04 -47.60
CA GLN A 109 -25.37 -2.88 -48.04
C GLN A 109 -24.89 -2.33 -49.39
N THR A 110 -23.58 -2.42 -49.67
CA THR A 110 -23.03 -1.97 -50.95
C THR A 110 -23.44 -2.94 -52.06
N GLU A 111 -23.40 -4.24 -51.80
CA GLU A 111 -23.85 -5.29 -52.72
C GLU A 111 -25.35 -5.20 -53.05
N ILE A 112 -26.21 -4.97 -52.06
CA ILE A 112 -27.65 -4.72 -52.27
C ILE A 112 -27.89 -3.46 -53.12
N LYS A 113 -27.09 -2.40 -52.92
CA LYS A 113 -27.19 -1.17 -53.73
C LYS A 113 -26.80 -1.41 -55.18
N TYR A 114 -25.79 -2.25 -55.45
CA TYR A 114 -25.41 -2.62 -56.82
C TYR A 114 -26.42 -3.56 -57.48
N LEU A 115 -27.02 -4.50 -56.74
CA LEU A 115 -28.07 -5.38 -57.24
C LEU A 115 -29.32 -4.59 -57.65
N ASN A 116 -29.80 -3.67 -56.80
CA ASN A 116 -30.93 -2.80 -57.15
C ASN A 116 -30.63 -1.88 -58.33
N TYR A 117 -29.41 -1.34 -58.44
CA TYR A 117 -28.99 -0.54 -59.59
C TYR A 117 -28.95 -1.34 -60.90
N SER A 118 -28.72 -2.66 -60.82
CA SER A 118 -28.68 -3.56 -61.97
C SER A 118 -30.08 -3.98 -62.45
N GLU A 119 -31.05 -4.08 -61.54
CA GLU A 119 -32.46 -4.32 -61.86
C GLU A 119 -33.14 -3.11 -62.52
N ASP A 120 -32.75 -1.89 -62.15
CA ASP A 120 -33.32 -0.65 -62.69
C ASP A 120 -32.68 -0.22 -64.03
N MET A 121 -31.66 -0.93 -64.54
CA MET A 121 -31.07 -0.62 -65.85
C MET A 121 -32.02 -1.02 -66.97
N PRO A 122 -32.35 -0.10 -67.91
CA PRO A 122 -33.17 -0.46 -69.05
C PRO A 122 -32.45 -1.54 -69.86
N ILE A 123 -33.12 -2.69 -70.04
CA ILE A 123 -32.66 -3.79 -70.87
C ILE A 123 -32.49 -3.23 -72.29
N ASN A 124 -31.27 -2.87 -72.66
CA ASN A 124 -30.94 -2.47 -74.01
C ASN A 124 -30.80 -3.74 -74.84
N ASP A 125 -31.95 -4.26 -75.28
CA ASP A 125 -32.05 -5.28 -76.31
C ASP A 125 -31.59 -4.66 -77.65
N LYS A 126 -30.29 -4.73 -77.89
CA LYS A 126 -29.70 -4.50 -79.20
C LYS A 126 -28.84 -5.70 -79.59
N THR A 127 -29.51 -6.78 -79.96
CA THR A 127 -28.98 -7.74 -80.93
C THR A 127 -29.55 -7.43 -82.31
N ASN A 128 -28.84 -6.61 -83.09
CA ASN A 128 -28.74 -6.70 -84.55
C ASN A 128 -27.56 -5.88 -85.06
#